data_AF-A0AAV4IBB2-F1
#
_entry.id   AF-A0AAV4IBB2-F1
#
_cell.length_a   1.000
_cell.length_b   1.000
_cell.length_c   1.000
_cell.angle_alpha   90.00
_cell.angle_beta   90.00
_cell.angle_gamma   90.00
#
_symmetry.space_group_name_H-M   'P 1'
#
loop_
_entity.id
_entity.type
_entity.pdbx_description
1 polymer ?
#
loop_
_entity_poly.entity_id
_entity_poly.type
_entity_poly.pdbx_seq_one_letter_code
_entity_poly.pdbx_strand_id
1 'polypeptide(L)'
;MTSYITASSEMFDFVENAKEDCGPDVDTKLAQVVNKFVREKLPMHKLSSIEERNIMAGNVDVGVPKTNIELWKQLGRSAQDKDKILQKLQQFVVSGLKPIIQASDLLVRKIDEETGLSPVETKEVLTKLIDALCICST
;
A
#
# COMPACT_ATOMS: atom_id res chain seq x y z
N MET A 1 -31.73 -4.22 -20.39
CA MET A 1 -31.24 -4.47 -19.02
C MET A 1 -30.02 -5.39 -19.11
N THR A 2 -28.99 -4.96 -19.86
CA THR A 2 -27.96 -5.87 -20.42
C THR A 2 -26.58 -5.21 -20.53
N SER A 3 -26.32 -4.12 -19.81
CA SER A 3 -25.06 -3.35 -19.90
C SER A 3 -24.18 -3.44 -18.65
N TYR A 4 -24.65 -4.07 -17.56
CA TYR A 4 -23.90 -4.19 -16.30
C TYR A 4 -23.09 -5.48 -16.18
N ILE A 5 -23.38 -6.49 -17.01
CA ILE A 5 -22.69 -7.80 -16.98
C ILE A 5 -21.40 -7.77 -17.81
N THR A 6 -21.36 -6.96 -18.88
CA THR A 6 -20.19 -6.83 -19.77
C THR A 6 -19.02 -6.11 -19.10
N ALA A 7 -19.28 -5.03 -18.34
CA ALA A 7 -18.23 -4.26 -17.68
C ALA A 7 -17.49 -5.05 -16.58
N SER A 8 -18.14 -6.03 -15.93
CA SER A 8 -17.45 -6.90 -14.98
C SER A 8 -16.59 -7.93 -15.70
N SER A 9 -17.08 -8.52 -16.79
CA SER A 9 -16.32 -9.51 -17.56
C SER A 9 -15.04 -8.90 -18.15
N GLU A 10 -15.15 -7.74 -18.80
CA GLU A 10 -14.00 -7.06 -19.42
C GLU A 10 -12.95 -6.60 -18.39
N MET A 11 -13.38 -6.21 -17.18
CA MET A 11 -12.46 -5.82 -16.10
C MET A 11 -11.75 -7.03 -15.49
N PHE A 12 -12.40 -8.19 -15.40
CA PHE A 12 -11.77 -9.44 -14.97
C PHE A 12 -10.84 -10.01 -16.06
N ASP A 13 -11.22 -9.93 -17.34
CA ASP A 13 -10.41 -10.38 -18.49
C ASP A 13 -9.12 -9.56 -18.66
N PHE A 14 -9.13 -8.27 -18.31
CA PHE A 14 -7.93 -7.42 -18.29
C PHE A 14 -6.92 -7.86 -17.21
N VAL A 15 -7.40 -8.25 -16.03
CA VAL A 15 -6.55 -8.71 -14.93
C VAL A 15 -5.98 -10.11 -15.24
N GLU A 16 -6.73 -10.97 -15.92
CA GLU A 16 -6.32 -12.35 -16.20
C GLU A 16 -5.34 -12.47 -17.38
N ASN A 17 -5.36 -11.53 -18.34
CA ASN A 17 -4.51 -11.55 -19.54
C ASN A 17 -3.40 -10.50 -19.59
N ALA A 18 -3.18 -9.75 -18.51
CA ALA A 18 -2.03 -8.86 -18.41
C ALA A 18 -0.74 -9.70 -18.29
N LYS A 19 -0.07 -9.95 -19.43
CA LYS A 19 1.35 -10.30 -19.40
C LYS A 19 2.09 -9.06 -18.92
N GLU A 20 2.39 -9.02 -17.64
CA GLU A 20 3.24 -7.98 -17.06
C GLU A 20 4.64 -8.12 -17.65
N ASP A 21 5.16 -7.03 -18.22
CA ASP A 21 6.57 -6.94 -18.57
C ASP A 21 7.39 -7.05 -17.27
N CYS A 22 8.19 -8.11 -17.15
CA CYS A 22 9.03 -8.32 -15.99
C CYS A 22 10.29 -7.46 -16.10
N GLY A 23 10.56 -6.66 -15.07
CA GLY A 23 11.85 -6.01 -14.88
C GLY A 23 12.98 -7.01 -14.52
N PRO A 24 14.21 -6.52 -14.34
CA PRO A 24 15.33 -7.36 -13.88
C PRO A 24 15.06 -7.96 -12.50
N ASP A 25 15.66 -9.12 -12.23
CA ASP A 25 15.56 -9.79 -10.94
C ASP A 25 16.08 -8.88 -9.81
N VAL A 26 15.31 -8.83 -8.72
CA VAL A 26 15.74 -8.23 -7.46
C VAL A 26 16.48 -9.24 -6.60
N ASP A 27 17.10 -8.79 -5.50
CA ASP A 27 17.75 -9.67 -4.52
C ASP A 27 16.83 -10.83 -4.09
N THR A 28 17.37 -12.04 -4.08
CA THR A 28 16.59 -13.27 -3.84
C THR A 28 15.91 -13.28 -2.48
N LYS A 29 16.53 -12.72 -1.44
CA LYS A 29 15.93 -12.66 -0.10
C LYS A 29 14.77 -11.68 -0.10
N LEU A 30 14.94 -10.52 -0.75
CA LEU A 30 13.85 -9.56 -0.93
C LEU A 30 12.68 -10.20 -1.71
N ALA A 31 12.96 -10.87 -2.82
CA ALA A 31 11.95 -11.55 -3.62
C ALA A 31 11.17 -12.61 -2.81
N GLN A 32 11.85 -13.42 -1.99
CA GLN A 32 11.20 -14.40 -1.11
C GLN A 32 10.26 -13.73 -0.10
N VAL A 33 10.70 -12.63 0.49
CA VAL A 33 9.92 -11.87 1.47
C VAL A 33 8.69 -11.26 0.81
N VAL A 34 8.84 -10.60 -0.34
CA VAL A 34 7.72 -10.00 -1.09
C VAL A 34 6.71 -11.08 -1.50
N ASN A 35 7.18 -12.17 -2.11
CA ASN A 35 6.31 -13.26 -2.54
C ASN A 35 5.52 -13.88 -1.38
N LYS A 36 6.11 -13.96 -0.19
CA LYS A 36 5.41 -14.44 1.00
C LYS A 36 4.27 -13.50 1.39
N PHE A 37 4.53 -12.20 1.49
CA PHE A 37 3.51 -11.23 1.94
C PHE A 37 2.42 -10.96 0.92
N VAL A 38 2.69 -11.14 -0.37
CA VAL A 38 1.67 -11.06 -1.42
C VAL A 38 0.73 -12.27 -1.39
N ARG A 39 1.21 -13.45 -0.96
CA ARG A 39 0.44 -14.69 -0.95
C ARG A 39 -0.26 -14.98 0.38
N GLU A 40 0.33 -14.55 1.49
CA GLU A 40 -0.14 -14.86 2.83
C GLU A 40 -0.67 -13.60 3.53
N LYS A 41 -1.94 -13.65 3.94
CA LYS A 41 -2.51 -12.57 4.76
C LYS A 41 -1.87 -12.55 6.14
N LEU A 42 -1.39 -11.39 6.55
CA LEU A 42 -0.85 -11.18 7.89
C LEU A 42 -1.93 -11.26 8.97
N PRO A 43 -1.62 -11.84 10.14
CA PRO A 43 -2.51 -11.76 11.31
C PRO A 43 -2.75 -10.31 11.72
N MET A 44 -4.00 -9.96 12.06
CA MET A 44 -4.41 -8.58 12.39
C MET A 44 -3.54 -7.94 13.49
N HIS A 45 -3.15 -8.70 14.52
CA HIS A 45 -2.31 -8.19 15.62
C HIS A 45 -0.90 -7.77 15.17
N LYS A 46 -0.35 -8.43 14.13
CA LYS A 46 0.94 -8.05 13.55
C LYS A 46 0.79 -6.82 12.67
N LEU A 47 -0.34 -6.68 11.99
CA LEU A 47 -0.63 -5.50 11.19
C LEU A 47 -0.72 -4.25 12.08
N SER A 48 -1.46 -4.32 13.18
CA SER A 48 -1.62 -3.19 14.10
C SER A 48 -0.28 -2.71 14.66
N SER A 49 0.62 -3.63 15.03
CA SER A 49 1.95 -3.23 15.51
C SER A 49 2.84 -2.63 14.42
N ILE A 50 2.67 -3.03 13.15
CA ILE A 50 3.34 -2.41 12.00
C ILE A 50 2.78 -1.00 11.75
N GLU A 51 1.47 -0.80 11.89
CA GLU A 51 0.85 0.52 11.74
C GLU A 51 1.25 1.49 12.86
N GLU A 52 1.32 1.01 14.10
CA GLU A 52 1.70 1.82 15.27
C GLU A 52 3.14 2.35 15.19
N ARG A 53 4.08 1.56 14.63
CA ARG A 53 5.48 2.00 14.48
C ARG A 53 5.73 2.91 13.29
N ASN A 54 4.83 2.91 12.30
CA ASN A 54 4.97 3.72 11.08
C ASN A 54 3.98 4.88 11.10
N ILE A 55 4.38 5.97 11.77
CA ILE A 55 3.57 7.18 11.92
C ILE A 55 3.82 8.14 10.73
N MET A 56 2.79 8.88 10.33
CA MET A 56 2.93 9.93 9.31
C MET A 56 3.89 11.02 9.78
N ALA A 57 4.79 11.45 8.90
CA ALA A 57 5.65 12.60 9.18
C ALA A 57 4.80 13.88 9.26
N GLY A 58 5.09 14.74 10.25
CA GLY A 58 4.23 15.90 10.56
C GLY A 58 4.16 16.97 9.46
N ASN A 59 5.10 16.95 8.51
CA ASN A 59 5.15 17.85 7.37
C ASN A 59 4.52 17.26 6.10
N VAL A 60 3.92 16.06 6.17
CA VAL A 60 3.25 15.41 5.05
C VAL A 60 1.74 15.48 5.25
N ASP A 61 1.06 16.20 4.35
CA ASP A 61 -0.39 16.17 4.24
C ASP A 61 -0.80 15.14 3.20
N VAL A 62 -1.24 13.98 3.67
CA VAL A 62 -1.87 13.00 2.80
C VAL A 62 -3.34 13.33 2.81
N GLY A 63 -3.81 14.02 1.76
CA GLY A 63 -5.19 14.40 1.60
C GLY A 63 -6.10 13.17 1.64
N VAL A 64 -6.53 12.76 2.84
CA VAL A 64 -7.51 11.69 3.01
C VAL A 64 -8.86 12.29 2.62
N PRO A 65 -9.56 11.73 1.63
CA PRO A 65 -10.87 12.19 1.23
C PRO A 65 -11.81 12.15 2.42
N LYS A 66 -12.29 13.34 2.79
CA LYS A 66 -13.29 13.49 3.81
C LYS A 66 -14.64 13.28 3.15
N THR A 67 -15.23 12.12 3.38
CA THR A 67 -16.58 11.83 2.92
C THR A 67 -17.55 12.83 3.55
N ASN A 68 -18.28 13.58 2.72
CA ASN A 68 -19.36 14.42 3.22
C ASN A 68 -20.50 13.51 3.70
N ILE A 69 -20.64 13.40 5.03
CA ILE A 69 -21.58 12.47 5.68
C ILE A 69 -23.03 12.72 5.21
N GLU A 70 -23.41 13.97 4.98
CA GLU A 70 -24.77 14.33 4.60
C GLU A 70 -25.09 13.89 3.16
N LEU A 71 -24.12 14.02 2.24
CA LEU A 71 -24.24 13.48 0.88
C LEU A 71 -24.17 11.94 0.88
N TRP A 72 -23.31 11.36 1.71
CA TRP A 72 -23.11 9.92 1.79
C TRP A 72 -24.37 9.18 2.27
N LYS A 73 -25.08 9.74 3.26
CA LYS A 73 -26.35 9.19 3.74
C LYS A 73 -27.45 9.19 2.67
N GLN A 74 -27.39 10.10 1.70
CA GLN A 74 -28.35 10.20 0.60
C GLN A 74 -28.06 9.20 -0.54
N LEU A 75 -26.89 8.56 -0.55
CA LEU A 75 -26.56 7.52 -1.52
C LEU A 75 -27.38 6.24 -1.27
N GLY A 76 -27.72 5.52 -2.35
CA GLY A 76 -28.29 4.18 -2.24
C GLY A 76 -27.30 3.19 -1.62
N ARG A 77 -27.80 2.14 -0.95
CA ARG A 77 -26.97 1.14 -0.24
C ARG A 77 -25.84 0.56 -1.09
N SER A 78 -26.11 0.24 -2.37
CA SER A 78 -25.09 -0.27 -3.29
C SER A 78 -23.94 0.71 -3.52
N ALA A 79 -24.22 2.01 -3.60
CA ALA A 79 -23.19 3.04 -3.73
C ALA A 79 -22.42 3.25 -2.42
N GLN A 80 -23.11 3.21 -1.27
CA GLN A 80 -22.47 3.27 0.05
C GLN A 80 -21.51 2.11 0.29
N ASP A 81 -21.88 0.89 -0.11
CA ASP A 81 -21.03 -0.28 0.10
C ASP A 81 -19.80 -0.26 -0.81
N LYS A 82 -19.93 0.19 -2.06
CA LYS A 82 -18.79 0.45 -2.94
C LYS A 82 -17.86 1.51 -2.37
N ASP A 83 -18.43 2.61 -1.88
CA ASP A 83 -17.67 3.71 -1.29
C ASP A 83 -16.91 3.26 -0.03
N LYS A 84 -17.51 2.45 0.86
CA LYS A 84 -16.80 1.85 2.00
C LYS A 84 -15.59 1.02 1.58
N ILE A 85 -15.72 0.23 0.51
CA ILE A 85 -14.61 -0.57 -0.02
C ILE A 85 -13.48 0.33 -0.51
N LEU A 86 -13.82 1.41 -1.24
CA LEU A 86 -12.85 2.38 -1.73
C LEU A 86 -12.16 3.14 -0.59
N GLN A 87 -12.92 3.57 0.42
CA GLN A 87 -12.36 4.21 1.61
C GLN A 87 -11.37 3.29 2.34
N LYS A 88 -11.71 1.99 2.45
CA LYS A 88 -10.82 1.00 3.07
C LYS A 88 -9.55 0.77 2.25
N LEU A 89 -9.67 0.63 0.93
CA LEU A 89 -8.51 0.51 0.04
C LEU A 89 -7.60 1.73 0.16
N GLN A 90 -8.18 2.92 0.15
CA GLN A 90 -7.44 4.16 0.32
C GLN A 90 -6.74 4.24 1.67
N GLN A 91 -7.38 3.79 2.75
CA GLN A 91 -6.77 3.73 4.06
C GLN A 91 -5.52 2.82 4.05
N PHE A 92 -5.57 1.67 3.37
CA PHE A 92 -4.41 0.79 3.24
C PHE A 92 -3.28 1.43 2.42
N VAL A 93 -3.60 2.08 1.30
CA VAL A 93 -2.61 2.80 0.49
C VAL A 93 -1.94 3.92 1.31
N VAL A 94 -2.73 4.73 2.03
CA VAL A 94 -2.21 5.80 2.89
C VAL A 94 -1.37 5.25 4.05
N SER A 95 -1.80 4.16 4.68
CA SER A 95 -1.02 3.51 5.74
C SER A 95 0.30 2.92 5.21
N GLY A 96 0.29 2.30 4.03
CA GLY A 96 1.50 1.74 3.40
C GLY A 96 2.45 2.82 2.86
N LEU A 97 1.95 4.01 2.54
CA LEU A 97 2.78 5.14 2.13
C LEU A 97 3.66 5.67 3.27
N LYS A 98 3.22 5.57 4.54
CA LYS A 98 3.98 6.04 5.72
C LYS A 98 5.38 5.44 5.79
N PRO A 99 5.57 4.11 5.81
CA PRO A 99 6.90 3.51 5.82
C PRO A 99 7.72 3.82 4.57
N ILE A 100 7.09 3.97 3.39
CA ILE A 100 7.79 4.36 2.15
C ILE A 100 8.41 5.76 2.32
N ILE A 101 7.64 6.74 2.77
CA ILE A 101 8.11 8.10 3.02
C ILE A 101 9.28 8.09 4.01
N GLN A 102 9.17 7.33 5.11
CA GLN A 102 10.23 7.23 6.10
C GLN A 102 11.50 6.56 5.54
N ALA A 103 11.37 5.54 4.69
CA ALA A 103 12.50 4.90 4.02
C ALA A 103 13.18 5.86 3.03
N SER A 104 12.38 6.63 2.27
CA SER A 104 12.89 7.65 1.35
C SER A 104 13.62 8.78 2.07
N ASP A 105 13.11 9.27 3.19
CA ASP A 105 13.78 10.31 4.00
C ASP A 105 15.16 9.85 4.49
N LEU A 106 15.28 8.59 4.96
CA LEU A 106 16.58 8.01 5.33
C LEU A 106 17.56 7.98 4.14
N LEU A 107 17.08 7.63 2.95
CA LEU A 107 17.91 7.60 1.74
C LEU A 107 18.34 9.01 1.31
N VAL A 108 17.44 9.98 1.32
CA VAL A 108 17.73 11.38 0.94
C VAL A 108 18.79 11.97 1.86
N ARG A 109 18.65 11.81 3.18
CA ARG A 109 19.65 12.31 4.15
C ARG A 109 21.04 11.74 3.89
N LYS A 110 21.14 10.48 3.45
CA LYS A 110 22.42 9.85 3.13
C LYS A 110 23.04 10.33 1.84
N ILE A 111 22.21 10.62 0.84
CA ILE A 111 22.66 11.28 -0.39
C ILE A 111 23.21 12.67 -0.06
N ASP A 112 22.52 13.45 0.77
CA ASP A 112 22.94 14.79 1.18
C ASP A 112 24.22 14.78 2.03
N GLU A 113 24.40 13.76 2.87
CA GLU A 113 25.61 13.55 3.66
C GLU A 113 26.79 13.00 2.83
N GLU A 114 26.60 12.69 1.54
CA GLU A 114 27.55 11.96 0.67
C GLU A 114 28.08 10.66 1.32
N THR A 115 27.31 10.07 2.23
CA THR A 115 27.68 8.83 2.93
C THR A 115 26.78 7.69 2.50
N GLY A 116 27.37 6.50 2.31
CA GLY A 116 26.59 5.29 2.09
C GLY A 116 25.81 4.87 3.35
N LEU A 117 24.79 4.03 3.17
CA LEU A 117 24.08 3.43 4.30
C LEU A 117 25.00 2.48 5.08
N SER A 118 24.99 2.58 6.40
CA SER A 118 25.54 1.55 7.27
C SER A 118 24.69 0.26 7.21
N PRO A 119 25.22 -0.89 7.68
CA PRO A 119 24.42 -2.13 7.76
C PRO A 119 23.16 -2.00 8.61
N VAL A 120 23.19 -1.14 9.64
CA VAL A 120 22.04 -0.88 10.52
C VAL A 120 20.96 -0.09 9.78
N GLU A 121 21.33 0.98 9.10
CA GLU A 121 20.39 1.82 8.35
C GLU A 121 19.85 1.09 7.12
N THR A 122 20.67 0.27 6.46
CA THR A 122 20.22 -0.61 5.37
C THR A 122 19.12 -1.55 5.85
N LYS A 123 19.30 -2.15 7.03
CA LYS A 123 18.28 -3.00 7.65
C LYS A 123 17.02 -2.20 7.99
N GLU A 124 17.16 -0.97 8.44
CA GLU A 124 16.03 -0.10 8.75
C GLU A 124 15.22 0.27 7.50
N VAL A 125 15.89 0.68 6.42
CA VAL A 125 15.26 0.96 5.12
C VAL A 125 14.53 -0.29 4.62
N LEU A 126 15.18 -1.46 4.63
CA LEU A 126 14.55 -2.72 4.23
C LEU A 126 13.35 -3.06 5.11
N THR A 127 13.43 -2.84 6.42
CA THR A 127 12.31 -3.10 7.35
C THR A 127 11.12 -2.21 7.02
N LYS A 128 11.35 -0.92 6.78
CA LYS A 128 10.28 0.02 6.38
C LYS A 128 9.67 -0.38 5.03
N LEU A 129 10.47 -0.74 4.04
CA LEU A 129 9.93 -1.20 2.75
C LEU A 129 9.11 -2.50 2.89
N ILE A 130 9.56 -3.43 3.74
CA ILE A 130 8.79 -4.64 4.07
C ILE A 130 7.47 -4.28 4.75
N ASP A 131 7.47 -3.31 5.67
CA ASP A 131 6.27 -2.84 6.35
C ASP A 131 5.25 -2.24 5.40
N ALA A 132 5.72 -1.47 4.42
CA ALA A 132 4.89 -0.92 3.36
C ALA A 132 4.18 -2.04 2.59
N LEU A 133 4.94 -3.07 2.17
CA LEU A 133 4.40 -4.22 1.46
C LEU A 133 3.39 -4.99 2.31
N CYS A 134 3.67 -5.18 3.59
CA CYS A 134 2.76 -5.84 4.54
C CYS A 134 1.41 -5.10 4.64
N ILE A 135 1.44 -3.77 4.76
CA ILE A 135 0.22 -2.96 4.89
C ILE A 135 -0.57 -2.97 3.57
N CYS A 136 0.11 -2.82 2.44
CA CYS A 136 -0.55 -2.76 1.13
C CYS A 136 -1.12 -4.10 0.66
N SER A 137 -0.63 -5.25 1.17
CA SER A 137 -1.08 -6.59 0.76
C SER A 137 -2.26 -7.15 1.58
N THR A 138 -2.81 -6.38 2.53
CA THR A 138 -3.82 -6.84 3.51
C THR A 138 -5.26 -6.61 3.09
#